data_AF-A0A832YJR9-F1
#
_entry.id   AF-A0A832YJR9-F1
#
_cell.length_a   1.000
_cell.length_b   1.000
_cell.length_c   1.000
_cell.angle_alpha   90.00
_cell.angle_beta   90.00
_cell.angle_gamma   90.00
#
_symmetry.space_group_name_H-M   'P 1'
#
loop_
_entity.id
_entity.type
_entity.pdbx_description
1 polymer ?
#
loop_
_entity_poly.entity_id
_entity_poly.type
_entity_poly.pdbx_seq_one_letter_code
_entity_poly.pdbx_strand_id
1 'polypeptide(L)'
;TAFVDSCDVNSKRFGKEISELTSNTKIRSYHHADSKFVTVSAASILAKVSRDRAIARLGKNRDIGSGYPSDPTTKVFVKKLIRKNQDISFLRKSWKPVQILMKKRKLSQ
;
A
#
# COMPACT_ATOMS: atom_id res chain seq x y z
N THR A 1 26.22 0.84 -4.54
CA THR A 1 25.50 1.37 -3.36
C THR A 1 24.07 1.64 -3.76
N ALA A 2 23.10 1.19 -2.96
CA ALA A 2 21.68 1.50 -3.17
C ALA A 2 21.19 2.47 -2.10
N PHE A 3 20.28 3.37 -2.49
CA PHE A 3 19.62 4.31 -1.59
C PHE A 3 18.16 3.89 -1.42
N VAL A 4 17.68 3.86 -0.18
CA VAL A 4 16.31 3.45 0.14
C VAL A 4 15.63 4.50 1.00
N ASP A 5 14.36 4.75 0.69
CA ASP A 5 13.48 5.59 1.50
C ASP A 5 12.87 4.74 2.62
N SER A 6 13.15 5.11 3.87
CA SER A 6 12.75 4.32 5.04
C SER A 6 11.30 4.57 5.43
N CYS A 7 10.49 3.50 5.39
CA CYS A 7 9.16 3.50 5.99
C CYS A 7 9.17 3.14 7.48
N ASP A 8 10.28 2.61 8.00
CA ASP A 8 10.48 2.38 9.43
C ASP A 8 10.81 3.72 10.13
N VAL A 9 10.45 3.83 11.41
CA VAL A 9 10.88 4.90 12.34
C VAL A 9 12.40 4.95 12.52
N ASN A 10 13.09 3.81 12.41
CA ASN A 10 14.55 3.74 12.45
C ASN A 10 15.10 3.39 11.07
N SER A 11 15.53 4.41 10.33
CA SER A 11 16.12 4.22 8.99
C SER A 11 17.34 3.31 8.97
N LYS A 12 18.20 3.33 9.99
CA LYS A 12 19.37 2.44 10.05
C LYS A 12 18.96 0.98 10.19
N ARG A 13 17.97 0.67 11.02
CA ARG A 13 17.43 -0.69 11.17
C ARG A 13 16.88 -1.19 9.83
N PHE A 14 16.04 -0.39 9.18
CA PHE A 14 15.47 -0.74 7.87
C PHE A 14 16.55 -1.02 6.82
N GLY A 15 17.60 -0.19 6.77
CA GLY A 15 18.73 -0.41 5.88
C GLY A 15 19.51 -1.70 6.18
N LYS A 16 19.65 -2.05 7.47
CA LYS A 16 20.30 -3.28 7.91
C LYS A 16 19.49 -4.52 7.49
N GLU A 17 18.19 -4.53 7.74
CA GLU A 17 17.30 -5.63 7.35
C GLU A 17 17.33 -5.87 5.83
N ILE A 18 17.29 -4.81 5.03
CA ILE A 18 17.43 -4.94 3.56
C ILE A 18 18.81 -5.48 3.20
N SER A 19 19.87 -5.00 3.85
CA SER A 19 21.23 -5.45 3.58
C SER A 19 21.41 -6.94 3.87
N GLU A 20 20.74 -7.48 4.89
CA GLU A 20 20.75 -8.92 5.22
C GLU A 20 20.04 -9.77 4.16
N LEU A 21 19.07 -9.19 3.45
CA LEU A 21 18.32 -9.84 2.37
C LEU A 21 18.97 -9.70 0.98
N THR A 22 20.02 -8.89 0.86
CA THR A 22 20.68 -8.61 -0.43
C THR A 22 22.14 -9.04 -0.43
N SER A 23 22.56 -9.76 -1.46
CA SER A 23 23.98 -10.12 -1.63
C SER A 23 24.78 -8.90 -2.13
N ASN A 24 25.94 -8.65 -1.52
CA ASN A 24 27.00 -7.77 -2.02
C ASN A 24 26.61 -6.32 -2.37
N THR A 25 25.54 -5.76 -1.79
CA THR A 25 25.12 -4.37 -2.04
C THR A 25 25.19 -3.53 -0.78
N LYS A 26 25.97 -2.44 -0.82
CA LYS A 26 25.98 -1.44 0.26
C LYS A 26 24.64 -0.68 0.28
N ILE A 27 23.82 -0.90 1.30
CA ILE A 27 22.54 -0.21 1.50
C ILE A 27 22.74 1.06 2.33
N ARG A 28 22.18 2.18 1.87
CA ARG A 28 22.08 3.43 2.63
C ARG A 28 20.62 3.83 2.74
N SER A 29 20.11 3.83 3.96
CA SER A 29 18.71 4.12 4.26
C SER A 29 18.58 5.48 4.94
N TYR A 30 17.61 6.27 4.48
CA TYR A 30 17.32 7.59 5.02
C TYR A 30 15.81 7.81 5.08
N HIS A 31 15.35 8.61 6.04
CA HIS A 31 14.01 9.20 5.94
C HIS A 31 14.01 10.29 4.87
N HIS A 32 12.92 10.35 4.10
CA HIS A 32 12.74 11.30 3.00
C HIS A 32 13.90 11.20 2.01
N ALA A 33 14.27 9.98 1.62
CA ALA A 33 15.37 9.77 0.69
C ALA A 33 15.00 10.26 -0.72
N ASP A 34 13.71 10.29 -1.06
CA ASP A 34 13.18 10.78 -2.33
C ASP A 34 13.37 12.29 -2.54
N SER A 35 13.44 13.09 -1.47
CA SER A 35 13.77 14.52 -1.54
C SER A 35 15.27 14.81 -1.56
N LYS A 36 16.10 13.82 -1.23
CA LYS A 36 17.57 13.97 -1.10
C LYS A 36 18.34 13.39 -2.28
N PHE A 37 17.81 12.34 -2.90
CA PHE A 37 18.50 11.60 -3.95
C PHE A 37 17.61 11.49 -5.18
N VAL A 38 18.10 12.01 -6.32
CA VAL A 38 17.38 12.01 -7.61
C VAL A 38 16.95 10.60 -8.03
N THR A 39 17.79 9.59 -7.79
CA THR A 39 17.47 8.18 -8.11
C THR A 39 16.29 7.64 -7.30
N VAL A 40 16.19 8.00 -6.01
CA VAL A 40 15.06 7.62 -5.17
C VAL A 40 13.80 8.41 -5.53
N SER A 41 13.97 9.68 -5.92
CA SER A 41 12.87 10.49 -6.47
C SER A 41 12.27 9.86 -7.73
N ALA A 42 13.11 9.43 -8.68
CA ALA A 42 12.67 8.72 -9.87
C ALA A 42 11.93 7.41 -9.53
N ALA A 43 12.46 6.62 -8.59
CA ALA A 43 11.77 5.41 -8.12
C ALA A 43 10.40 5.72 -7.49
N SER A 44 10.30 6.82 -6.73
CA SER A 44 9.07 7.32 -6.12
C SER A 44 8.01 7.68 -7.17
N ILE A 45 8.41 8.33 -8.27
CA ILE A 45 7.54 8.65 -9.41
C ILE A 45 7.02 7.36 -10.06
N LEU A 46 7.92 6.44 -10.40
CA LEU A 46 7.54 5.17 -11.03
C LEU A 46 6.56 4.38 -10.17
N ALA A 47 6.79 4.32 -8.86
CA ALA A 47 5.92 3.63 -7.91
C ALA A 47 4.52 4.27 -7.84
N LYS A 48 4.44 5.60 -7.68
CA LYS A 48 3.17 6.33 -7.59
C LYS A 48 2.35 6.23 -8.87
N VAL A 49 2.98 6.47 -10.03
CA VAL A 49 2.31 6.38 -11.33
C VAL A 49 1.79 4.95 -11.58
N SER A 50 2.58 3.93 -11.28
CA SER A 50 2.17 2.53 -11.43
C SER A 50 1.01 2.17 -10.50
N ARG A 51 1.03 2.67 -9.25
CA ARG A 51 -0.03 2.48 -8.27
C ARG A 51 -1.33 3.12 -8.74
N ASP A 52 -1.28 4.35 -9.23
CA ASP A 52 -2.49 5.08 -9.67
C ASP A 52 -3.10 4.42 -10.91
N ARG A 53 -2.28 3.94 -11.86
CA ARG A 53 -2.75 3.11 -12.98
C ARG A 53 -3.41 1.81 -12.50
N ALA A 54 -2.87 1.17 -11.46
CA ALA A 54 -3.46 -0.05 -10.91
C ALA A 54 -4.83 0.22 -10.27
N ILE A 55 -4.96 1.30 -9.49
CA ILE A 55 -6.24 1.75 -8.92
C ILE A 55 -7.24 2.10 -10.02
N ALA A 56 -6.82 2.84 -11.05
CA ALA A 56 -7.68 3.18 -12.19
C ALA A 56 -8.19 1.93 -12.94
N ARG A 57 -7.34 0.92 -13.13
CA ARG A 57 -7.76 -0.36 -13.74
C ARG A 57 -8.79 -1.11 -12.88
N LEU A 58 -8.60 -1.14 -11.56
CA LEU A 58 -9.56 -1.74 -10.63
C LEU A 58 -10.89 -0.96 -10.62
N GLY A 59 -10.82 0.37 -10.76
CA GLY A 59 -11.96 1.29 -10.77
C GLY A 59 -12.62 1.50 -12.13
N LYS A 60 -12.22 0.79 -13.19
CA LYS A 60 -12.69 1.05 -14.57
C LYS A 60 -14.21 1.15 -14.70
N ASN A 61 -14.95 0.33 -13.95
CA ASN A 61 -16.42 0.29 -13.98
C ASN A 61 -17.06 0.69 -12.63
N ARG A 62 -16.26 1.17 -11.67
CA ARG A 62 -16.72 1.41 -10.29
C ARG A 62 -15.88 2.50 -9.65
N ASP A 63 -16.54 3.44 -8.99
CA ASP A 63 -15.82 4.38 -8.13
C ASP A 63 -15.37 3.68 -6.83
N ILE A 64 -14.08 3.35 -6.77
CA ILE A 64 -13.44 2.72 -5.62
C ILE A 64 -12.74 3.73 -4.70
N GLY A 65 -12.70 5.01 -5.10
CA GLY A 65 -11.87 6.03 -4.47
C GLY A 65 -10.37 5.74 -4.59
N SER A 66 -9.60 6.30 -3.66
CA SER A 66 -8.15 6.14 -3.58
C SER A 66 -7.69 4.74 -3.16
N GLY A 67 -8.55 3.94 -2.52
CA GLY A 67 -8.18 2.66 -1.93
C GLY A 67 -7.64 2.74 -0.50
N TYR A 68 -7.51 3.94 0.08
CA TYR A 68 -7.12 4.11 1.48
C TYR A 68 -8.29 3.92 2.45
N PRO A 69 -8.04 3.47 3.70
CA PRO A 69 -9.10 3.32 4.69
C PRO A 69 -9.67 4.64 5.18
N SER A 70 -8.95 5.74 5.02
CA SER A 70 -9.37 7.08 5.40
C SER A 70 -10.38 7.67 4.41
N ASP A 71 -10.30 7.26 3.15
CA ASP A 71 -11.12 7.76 2.05
C ASP A 71 -12.60 7.37 2.20
N PRO A 72 -13.53 8.35 2.30
CA PRO A 72 -14.96 8.09 2.39
C PRO A 72 -15.52 7.23 1.25
N THR A 73 -15.08 7.49 0.01
CA THR A 73 -15.53 6.77 -1.19
C THR A 73 -15.10 5.30 -1.11
N THR A 74 -13.84 5.04 -0.74
CA THR A 74 -13.33 3.68 -0.54
C THR A 74 -14.07 2.95 0.58
N LYS A 75 -14.34 3.62 1.72
CA LYS A 75 -15.11 3.01 2.83
C LYS A 75 -16.48 2.55 2.37
N VAL A 76 -17.21 3.40 1.65
CA VAL A 76 -18.56 3.09 1.14
C VAL A 76 -18.49 1.95 0.14
N PHE A 77 -17.54 2.00 -0.79
CA PHE A 77 -17.32 0.96 -1.80
C PHE A 77 -17.08 -0.41 -1.15
N VAL A 78 -16.10 -0.52 -0.26
CA VAL A 78 -15.72 -1.78 0.41
C VAL A 78 -16.86 -2.34 1.25
N LYS A 79 -17.58 -1.48 1.98
CA LYS A 79 -18.75 -1.89 2.77
C LYS A 79 -19.86 -2.47 1.90
N LYS A 80 -20.15 -1.87 0.74
CA LYS A 80 -21.13 -2.37 -0.22
C LYS A 80 -20.66 -3.70 -0.84
N LEU A 81 -19.40 -3.78 -1.25
CA LEU A 81 -18.80 -4.97 -1.87
C LEU A 81 -18.90 -6.20 -0.95
N ILE A 82 -18.50 -6.07 0.31
CA ILE A 82 -18.55 -7.15 1.32
C ILE A 82 -19.99 -7.57 1.62
N ARG A 83 -20.93 -6.62 1.70
CA ARG A 83 -22.35 -6.93 1.93
C ARG A 83 -22.99 -7.69 0.78
N LYS A 84 -22.63 -7.34 -0.46
CA LYS A 84 -23.14 -7.99 -1.68
C LYS A 84 -22.48 -9.33 -2.00
N ASN A 85 -21.57 -9.81 -1.14
CA ASN A 85 -20.80 -11.04 -1.36
C ASN A 85 -20.12 -11.12 -2.74
N GLN A 86 -19.69 -9.96 -3.26
CA GLN A 86 -18.99 -9.86 -4.54
C GLN A 86 -17.53 -10.30 -4.37
N ASP A 87 -16.82 -10.43 -5.49
CA ASP A 87 -15.39 -10.73 -5.45
C ASP A 87 -14.62 -9.69 -4.62
N ILE A 88 -13.86 -10.20 -3.65
CA ILE A 88 -13.01 -9.44 -2.72
C ILE A 88 -11.54 -9.89 -2.83
N SER A 89 -11.16 -10.59 -3.90
CA SER A 89 -9.80 -11.08 -4.16
C SER A 89 -8.74 -9.96 -4.08
N PHE A 90 -9.10 -8.76 -4.53
CA PHE A 90 -8.24 -7.58 -4.52
C PHE A 90 -8.21 -6.83 -3.17
N LEU A 91 -9.05 -7.21 -2.19
CA LEU A 91 -9.04 -6.59 -0.86
C LEU A 91 -8.00 -7.22 0.06
N ARG A 92 -7.28 -6.37 0.78
CA ARG A 92 -6.37 -6.81 1.85
C ARG A 92 -7.16 -7.26 3.08
N LYS A 93 -7.41 -8.56 3.19
CA LYS A 93 -8.19 -9.16 4.30
C LYS A 93 -7.52 -9.00 5.68
N SER A 94 -6.21 -8.77 5.71
CA SER A 94 -5.46 -8.48 6.93
C SER A 94 -5.71 -7.08 7.50
N TRP A 95 -6.28 -6.17 6.72
CA TRP A 95 -6.52 -4.79 7.17
C TRP A 95 -7.65 -4.73 8.18
N LYS A 96 -7.39 -4.09 9.32
CA LYS A 96 -8.32 -4.00 10.45
C LYS A 96 -9.74 -3.53 10.05
N PRO A 97 -9.92 -2.48 9.21
CA PRO A 97 -11.25 -2.06 8.77
C PRO A 97 -11.98 -3.16 7.99
N VAL A 98 -11.28 -3.90 7.12
CA VAL A 98 -11.84 -5.01 6.35
C VAL A 98 -12.22 -6.16 7.29
N GLN A 99 -11.35 -6.53 8.24
CA GLN A 99 -11.65 -7.55 9.24
C GLN A 99 -12.91 -7.23 10.05
N ILE A 100 -13.08 -5.97 10.48
CA ILE A 100 -14.27 -5.52 11.22
C ILE A 100 -15.52 -5.70 10.35
N LEU A 101 -15.48 -5.29 9.08
CA LEU A 101 -16.61 -5.43 8.16
C LEU A 101 -16.96 -6.90 7.89
N MET A 102 -15.95 -7.76 7.71
CA MET A 102 -16.16 -9.20 7.51
C MET A 102 -16.73 -9.89 8.76
N LYS A 103 -16.28 -9.51 9.96
CA LYS A 103 -16.84 -10.02 11.23
C LYS A 103 -18.30 -9.59 11.41
N LYS A 104 -18.63 -8.31 11.17
CA LYS A 104 -20.01 -7.81 11.23
C LYS A 104 -20.94 -8.57 10.29
N ARG A 105 -20.46 -8.94 9.10
CA ARG A 105 -21.23 -9.77 8.15
C ARG A 105 -21.52 -11.17 8.68
N LYS A 106 -20.54 -11.83 9.30
CA LYS A 106 -20.72 -13.18 9.88
C LYS A 106 -21.73 -13.21 11.03
N LEU A 107 -21.89 -12.10 11.74
CA LEU A 107 -22.87 -11.97 12.83
C LEU A 107 -24.29 -11.66 12.33
N SER A 108 -24.44 -11.23 11.07
CA SER A 108 -25.72 -10.90 10.45
C SER A 108 -26.21 -11.95 9.45
N GLN A 109 -25.50 -13.07 9.33
CA GLN A 109 -25.89 -14.27 8.59
C GLN A 109 -26.26 -15.34 9.61
#